data_AF-A0A352FRA3-F1
#
_entry.id   AF-A0A352FRA3-F1
#
_cell.length_a   1.000
_cell.length_b   1.000
_cell.length_c   1.000
_cell.angle_alpha   90.00
_cell.angle_beta   90.00
_cell.angle_gamma   90.00
#
_symmetry.space_group_name_H-M   'P 1'
#
loop_
_entity.id
_entity.type
_entity.pdbx_description
1 polymer ?
#
loop_
_entity_poly.entity_id
_entity_poly.type
_entity_poly.pdbx_seq_one_letter_code
_entity_poly.pdbx_strand_id
1 'polypeptide(L)'
;FFLSIEFKQTGYLVIRAHKAGFGNGKGTPRYPVFLRDQREITNGVIVGQGNWQAQLDANKQAFLQDFVSRSEFTSQASFAPGVAAATYVDALFANSSVTPTSSERSAAISAYGSGDTAGRAAALKSVVESGSVFNKLYNDSFVLMQYFGYLRRNPDDAPDNNFSGYDFWLAKLNSVSQAGEDMRDDTQAQHRSEKAEMIRAFIESTEYRQRFGGSPSGNQFAQDDGQVARFLKGIVRFAFFGDAG
;
A
#
# COMPACT_ATOMS: atom_id res chain seq x y z
N PHE A 1 1.34 -7.44 11.56
CA PHE A 1 1.74 -6.03 11.40
C PHE A 1 1.48 -5.54 9.98
N PHE A 2 2.14 -6.07 8.92
CA PHE A 2 1.84 -5.77 7.49
C PHE A 2 0.50 -6.34 6.98
N LEU A 3 -0.36 -6.71 7.91
CA LEU A 3 -1.66 -7.33 7.71
C LEU A 3 -2.71 -6.63 8.57
N SER A 4 -2.32 -5.58 9.32
CA SER A 4 -3.30 -4.84 10.09
C SER A 4 -4.21 -4.07 9.15
N ILE A 5 -5.42 -3.80 9.64
CA ILE A 5 -6.36 -2.88 9.00
C ILE A 5 -5.64 -1.57 8.66
N GLU A 6 -4.71 -1.09 9.51
CA GLU A 6 -3.93 0.12 9.22
C GLU A 6 -3.05 -0.02 7.97
N PHE A 7 -2.45 -1.19 7.71
CA PHE A 7 -1.64 -1.43 6.52
C PHE A 7 -2.46 -1.44 5.22
N LYS A 8 -3.57 -2.21 5.21
CA LYS A 8 -4.41 -2.37 4.01
C LYS A 8 -5.24 -1.11 3.71
N GLN A 9 -5.70 -0.41 4.75
CA GLN A 9 -6.60 0.74 4.62
C GLN A 9 -5.87 2.08 4.43
N THR A 10 -4.58 2.18 4.78
CA THR A 10 -3.83 3.44 4.63
C THR A 10 -2.75 3.32 3.56
N GLY A 11 -1.58 2.75 3.89
CA GLY A 11 -0.44 2.68 2.99
C GLY A 11 -0.76 1.96 1.69
N TYR A 12 -1.48 0.84 1.77
CA TYR A 12 -1.84 0.12 0.56
C TYR A 12 -2.90 0.83 -0.31
N LEU A 13 -3.77 1.67 0.28
CA LEU A 13 -4.65 2.54 -0.48
C LEU A 13 -3.84 3.60 -1.26
N VAL A 14 -2.86 4.24 -0.62
CA VAL A 14 -1.97 5.22 -1.27
C VAL A 14 -1.27 4.60 -2.46
N ILE A 15 -0.67 3.41 -2.29
CA ILE A 15 0.06 2.75 -3.37
C ILE A 15 -0.86 2.41 -4.55
N ARG A 16 -2.06 1.87 -4.28
CA ARG A 16 -3.04 1.58 -5.34
C ARG A 16 -3.52 2.83 -6.06
N ALA A 17 -3.80 3.92 -5.35
CA ALA A 17 -4.19 5.20 -5.95
C ALA A 17 -3.10 5.74 -6.89
N HIS A 18 -1.83 5.72 -6.45
CA HIS A 18 -0.70 6.12 -7.29
C HIS A 18 -0.49 5.22 -8.50
N LYS A 19 -0.60 3.90 -8.33
CA LYS A 19 -0.46 2.96 -9.47
C LYS A 19 -1.61 3.10 -10.47
N ALA A 20 -2.83 3.34 -10.01
CA ALA A 20 -3.98 3.58 -10.88
C ALA A 20 -3.93 4.96 -11.56
N GLY A 21 -3.44 6.00 -10.87
CA GLY A 21 -3.41 7.36 -11.39
C GLY A 21 -2.16 7.74 -12.20
N PHE A 22 -1.03 7.09 -11.97
CA PHE A 22 0.26 7.44 -12.58
C PHE A 22 1.00 6.25 -13.19
N GLY A 23 0.41 5.06 -13.16
CA GLY A 23 0.97 3.85 -13.75
C GLY A 23 1.69 2.93 -12.75
N ASN A 24 1.70 1.63 -13.07
CA ASN A 24 2.15 0.56 -12.20
C ASN A 24 3.67 0.28 -12.24
N GLY A 25 4.50 1.33 -12.21
CA GLY A 25 5.96 1.19 -12.13
C GLY A 25 6.46 0.54 -10.84
N LYS A 26 7.67 -0.06 -10.88
CA LYS A 26 8.38 -0.45 -9.66
C LYS A 26 8.73 0.81 -8.87
N GLY A 27 8.53 0.77 -7.55
CA GLY A 27 8.77 1.95 -6.71
C GLY A 27 7.75 3.07 -6.89
N THR A 28 6.58 2.81 -7.50
CA THR A 28 5.46 3.76 -7.51
C THR A 28 4.56 3.54 -6.29
N PRO A 29 4.26 4.58 -5.49
CA PRO A 29 4.89 5.90 -5.47
C PRO A 29 6.28 5.87 -4.84
N ARG A 30 7.10 6.90 -5.08
CA ARG A 30 8.38 7.08 -4.41
C ARG A 30 8.19 7.36 -2.91
N TYR A 31 9.16 6.97 -2.08
CA TYR A 31 9.07 7.03 -0.62
C TYR A 31 8.63 8.39 -0.04
N PRO A 32 9.18 9.55 -0.47
CA PRO A 32 8.74 10.85 0.06
C PRO A 32 7.28 11.17 -0.27
N VAL A 33 6.82 10.78 -1.47
CA VAL A 33 5.44 10.97 -1.92
C VAL A 33 4.50 10.07 -1.12
N PHE A 34 4.90 8.80 -0.93
CA PHE A 34 4.18 7.87 -0.07
C PHE A 34 3.97 8.43 1.33
N LEU A 35 5.04 8.91 1.98
CA LEU A 35 4.95 9.43 3.35
C LEU A 35 4.02 10.64 3.47
N ARG A 36 4.08 11.56 2.49
CA ARG A 36 3.21 12.74 2.48
C ARG A 36 1.74 12.31 2.47
N ASP A 37 1.37 11.46 1.51
CA ASP A 37 -0.03 11.05 1.32
C ASP A 37 -0.51 10.09 2.41
N GLN A 38 0.38 9.27 2.96
CA GLN A 38 0.05 8.42 4.11
C GLN A 38 -0.33 9.26 5.34
N ARG A 39 0.42 10.33 5.62
CA ARG A 39 0.15 11.22 6.76
C ARG A 39 -1.20 11.93 6.65
N GLU A 40 -1.62 12.27 5.43
CA GLU A 40 -2.94 12.85 5.19
C GLU A 40 -4.05 11.88 5.64
N ILE A 41 -3.92 10.61 5.26
CA ILE A 41 -4.91 9.58 5.63
C ILE A 41 -4.92 9.32 7.15
N THR A 42 -3.77 9.31 7.81
CA THR A 42 -3.67 9.01 9.24
C THR A 42 -3.85 10.24 10.15
N ASN A 43 -4.02 11.44 9.60
CA ASN A 43 -4.07 12.67 10.37
C ASN A 43 -5.18 12.66 11.43
N GLY A 44 -4.80 12.80 12.70
CA GLY A 44 -5.71 12.83 13.84
C GLY A 44 -6.41 11.50 14.14
N VAL A 45 -6.07 10.40 13.47
CA VAL A 45 -6.63 9.08 13.73
C VAL A 45 -5.87 8.42 14.86
N ILE A 46 -6.56 8.08 15.96
CA ILE A 46 -6.00 7.26 17.04
C ILE A 46 -6.86 6.01 17.19
N VAL A 47 -6.31 4.86 16.80
CA VAL A 47 -7.05 3.59 16.79
C VAL A 47 -7.50 3.21 18.19
N GLY A 48 -8.79 2.88 18.32
CA GLY A 48 -9.44 2.53 19.57
C GLY A 48 -9.90 3.72 20.41
N GLN A 49 -9.75 4.96 19.92
CA GLN A 49 -10.22 6.16 20.61
C GLN A 49 -11.34 6.86 19.83
N GLY A 50 -12.38 7.31 20.55
CA GLY A 50 -13.47 8.10 19.96
C GLY A 50 -14.09 7.45 18.72
N ASN A 51 -14.33 8.27 17.69
CA ASN A 51 -14.91 7.84 16.40
C ASN A 51 -13.83 7.70 15.30
N TRP A 52 -12.70 7.08 15.64
CA TRP A 52 -11.53 7.01 14.76
C TRP A 52 -11.80 6.37 13.39
N GLN A 53 -12.73 5.42 13.27
CA GLN A 53 -13.09 4.82 11.98
C GLN A 53 -13.73 5.84 11.04
N ALA A 54 -14.70 6.61 11.51
CA ALA A 54 -15.35 7.64 10.69
C ALA A 54 -14.36 8.74 10.30
N GLN A 55 -13.45 9.11 11.20
CA GLN A 55 -12.38 10.06 10.89
C GLN A 55 -11.42 9.51 9.83
N LEU A 56 -11.02 8.24 9.94
CA LEU A 56 -10.19 7.59 8.95
C LEU A 56 -10.87 7.55 7.57
N ASP A 57 -12.17 7.22 7.52
CA ASP A 57 -12.89 7.18 6.26
C ASP A 57 -13.08 8.58 5.64
N ALA A 58 -13.31 9.61 6.46
CA ALA A 58 -13.32 11.00 6.02
C ALA A 58 -11.95 11.42 5.44
N ASN A 59 -10.84 11.05 6.11
CA ASN A 59 -9.50 11.34 5.61
C ASN A 59 -9.21 10.64 4.29
N LYS A 60 -9.60 9.38 4.11
CA LYS A 60 -9.45 8.67 2.82
C LYS A 60 -10.22 9.37 1.70
N GLN A 61 -11.45 9.82 2.00
CA GLN A 61 -12.27 10.53 1.02
C GLN A 61 -11.65 11.88 0.65
N ALA A 62 -11.12 12.62 1.63
CA ALA A 62 -10.41 13.88 1.39
C ALA A 62 -9.15 13.66 0.54
N PHE A 63 -8.33 12.67 0.90
CA PHE A 63 -7.16 12.25 0.13
C PHE A 63 -7.50 11.96 -1.34
N LEU A 64 -8.56 11.18 -1.61
CA LEU A 64 -8.92 10.85 -2.99
C LEU A 64 -9.45 12.07 -3.77
N GLN A 65 -10.16 12.99 -3.11
CA GLN A 65 -10.60 14.24 -3.74
C GLN A 65 -9.44 15.18 -4.06
N ASP A 66 -8.50 15.33 -3.14
CA ASP A 66 -7.24 16.05 -3.39
C ASP A 66 -6.50 15.38 -4.55
N PHE A 67 -6.26 14.07 -4.46
CA PHE A 67 -5.51 13.28 -5.43
C PHE A 67 -6.01 13.49 -6.87
N VAL A 68 -7.32 13.40 -7.12
CA VAL A 68 -7.87 13.57 -8.47
C VAL A 68 -7.86 15.03 -8.94
N SER A 69 -7.67 15.99 -8.05
CA SER A 69 -7.60 17.42 -8.35
C SER A 69 -6.17 17.90 -8.60
N ARG A 70 -5.16 17.09 -8.30
CA ARG A 70 -3.75 17.44 -8.48
C ARG A 70 -3.41 17.70 -9.95
N SER A 71 -2.55 18.69 -10.18
CA SER A 71 -2.16 19.12 -11.53
C SER A 71 -1.53 18.00 -12.37
N GLU A 72 -0.71 17.15 -11.75
CA GLU A 72 -0.08 15.98 -12.35
C GLU A 72 -1.09 14.88 -12.72
N PHE A 73 -2.23 14.84 -12.05
CA PHE A 73 -3.31 13.92 -12.38
C PHE A 73 -4.14 14.48 -13.53
N THR A 74 -4.60 15.73 -13.41
CA THR A 74 -5.47 16.37 -14.41
C THR A 74 -4.78 16.73 -15.72
N SER A 75 -3.44 16.81 -15.75
CA SER A 75 -2.68 17.06 -16.99
C SER A 75 -2.62 15.84 -17.92
N GLN A 76 -2.96 14.65 -17.43
CA GLN A 76 -3.06 13.45 -18.25
C GLN A 76 -4.36 13.47 -19.05
N ALA A 77 -4.28 13.19 -20.36
CA ALA A 77 -5.44 13.29 -21.27
C ALA A 77 -6.65 12.44 -20.82
N SER A 78 -6.42 11.25 -20.25
CA SER A 78 -7.48 10.36 -19.77
C SER A 78 -8.10 10.79 -18.43
N PHE A 79 -7.50 11.76 -17.74
CA PHE A 79 -7.94 12.23 -16.42
C PHE A 79 -8.24 13.73 -16.38
N ALA A 80 -8.16 14.42 -17.53
CA ALA A 80 -8.51 15.82 -17.65
C ALA A 80 -9.98 16.09 -17.27
N PRO A 81 -10.32 17.30 -16.79
CA PRO A 81 -11.69 17.68 -16.53
C PRO A 81 -12.58 17.50 -17.77
N GLY A 82 -13.79 16.95 -17.58
CA GLY A 82 -14.75 16.72 -18.67
C GLY A 82 -14.54 15.44 -19.49
N VAL A 83 -13.54 14.62 -19.15
CA VAL A 83 -13.36 13.29 -19.78
C VAL A 83 -14.57 12.39 -19.48
N ALA A 84 -14.95 11.55 -20.44
CA ALA A 84 -16.04 10.61 -20.28
C ALA A 84 -15.71 9.53 -19.23
N ALA A 85 -16.72 9.11 -18.46
CA ALA A 85 -16.60 8.14 -17.38
C ALA A 85 -15.88 6.85 -17.81
N ALA A 86 -16.22 6.30 -18.99
CA ALA A 86 -15.61 5.09 -19.52
C ALA A 86 -14.10 5.27 -19.75
N THR A 87 -13.69 6.36 -20.42
CA THR A 87 -12.28 6.67 -20.67
C THR A 87 -11.49 6.83 -19.38
N TYR A 88 -12.06 7.53 -18.40
CA TYR A 88 -11.46 7.69 -17.08
C TYR A 88 -11.25 6.34 -16.37
N VAL A 89 -12.31 5.53 -16.27
CA VAL A 89 -12.29 4.24 -15.57
C VAL A 89 -11.37 3.24 -16.26
N ASP A 90 -11.42 3.16 -17.59
CA ASP A 90 -10.58 2.24 -18.37
C ASP A 90 -9.10 2.60 -18.23
N ALA A 91 -8.76 3.89 -18.18
CA ALA A 91 -7.39 4.34 -17.95
C ALA A 91 -6.88 3.94 -16.55
N LEU A 92 -7.71 4.03 -15.50
CA LEU A 92 -7.31 3.61 -14.15
C LEU A 92 -7.02 2.10 -14.07
N PHE A 93 -7.86 1.26 -14.69
CA PHE A 93 -7.62 -0.19 -14.76
C PHE A 93 -6.41 -0.52 -15.63
N ALA A 94 -6.24 0.15 -16.77
CA ALA A 94 -5.08 -0.01 -17.64
C ALA A 94 -3.77 0.34 -16.94
N ASN A 95 -3.72 1.48 -16.25
CA ASN A 95 -2.58 1.89 -15.43
C ASN A 95 -2.24 0.85 -14.35
N SER A 96 -3.26 0.22 -13.77
CA SER A 96 -3.12 -0.87 -12.79
C SER A 96 -2.73 -2.22 -13.41
N SER A 97 -2.63 -2.32 -14.75
CA SER A 97 -2.39 -3.57 -15.48
C SER A 97 -3.42 -4.66 -15.16
N VAL A 98 -4.69 -4.26 -15.07
CA VAL A 98 -5.84 -5.12 -14.73
C VAL A 98 -6.88 -5.09 -15.84
N THR A 99 -7.37 -6.26 -16.23
CA THR A 99 -8.64 -6.40 -16.93
C THR A 99 -9.74 -6.55 -15.89
N PRO A 100 -10.64 -5.57 -15.72
CA PRO A 100 -11.70 -5.65 -14.71
C PRO A 100 -12.79 -6.65 -15.11
N THR A 101 -13.55 -7.11 -14.12
CA THR A 101 -14.84 -7.75 -14.40
C THR A 101 -15.85 -6.71 -14.92
N SER A 102 -16.87 -7.17 -15.65
CA SER A 102 -17.96 -6.29 -16.11
C SER A 102 -18.67 -5.57 -14.97
N SER A 103 -18.77 -6.20 -13.80
CA SER A 103 -19.38 -5.62 -12.60
C SER A 103 -18.51 -4.50 -12.01
N GLU A 104 -17.20 -4.74 -11.82
CA GLU A 104 -16.27 -3.74 -11.29
C GLU A 104 -16.19 -2.50 -12.20
N ARG A 105 -16.14 -2.71 -13.52
CA ARG A 105 -16.14 -1.62 -14.49
C ARG A 105 -17.44 -0.80 -14.45
N SER A 106 -18.58 -1.47 -14.42
CA SER A 106 -19.89 -0.80 -14.38
C SER A 106 -20.10 -0.03 -13.07
N ALA A 107 -19.64 -0.57 -11.95
CA ALA A 107 -19.67 0.10 -10.64
C ALA A 107 -18.84 1.39 -10.65
N ALA A 108 -17.61 1.33 -11.17
CA ALA A 108 -16.75 2.51 -11.25
C ALA A 108 -17.30 3.59 -12.20
N ILE A 109 -17.88 3.21 -13.34
CA ILE A 109 -18.56 4.15 -14.26
C ILE A 109 -19.76 4.79 -13.58
N SER A 110 -20.56 4.01 -12.85
CA SER A 110 -21.71 4.54 -12.10
C SER A 110 -21.27 5.50 -10.99
N ALA A 111 -20.18 5.18 -10.29
CA ALA A 111 -19.60 6.02 -9.25
C ALA A 111 -19.05 7.34 -9.79
N TYR A 112 -18.62 7.39 -11.07
CA TYR A 112 -18.16 8.61 -11.72
C TYR A 112 -19.23 9.71 -11.75
N GLY A 113 -20.51 9.34 -11.83
CA GLY A 113 -21.63 10.27 -11.77
C GLY A 113 -21.51 11.42 -12.76
N SER A 114 -21.55 12.66 -12.23
CA SER A 114 -21.44 13.92 -12.97
C SER A 114 -20.04 14.20 -13.54
N GLY A 115 -19.01 13.48 -13.09
CA GLY A 115 -17.61 13.76 -13.45
C GLY A 115 -16.99 14.97 -12.76
N ASP A 116 -17.65 15.50 -11.73
CA ASP A 116 -17.04 16.47 -10.81
C ASP A 116 -15.94 15.80 -9.95
N THR A 117 -15.28 16.60 -9.11
CA THR A 117 -14.21 16.09 -8.22
C THR A 117 -14.69 14.95 -7.32
N ALA A 118 -15.92 15.01 -6.81
CA ALA A 118 -16.47 13.97 -5.94
C ALA A 118 -16.73 12.67 -6.72
N GLY A 119 -17.31 12.77 -7.92
CA GLY A 119 -17.53 11.64 -8.82
C GLY A 119 -16.23 10.99 -9.30
N ARG A 120 -15.24 11.79 -9.68
CA ARG A 120 -13.90 11.31 -10.08
C ARG A 120 -13.19 10.58 -8.94
N ALA A 121 -13.27 11.11 -7.72
CA ALA A 121 -12.74 10.46 -6.52
C ALA A 121 -13.49 9.16 -6.20
N ALA A 122 -14.82 9.15 -6.33
CA ALA A 122 -15.64 7.95 -6.11
C ALA A 122 -15.35 6.85 -7.14
N ALA A 123 -15.18 7.20 -8.42
CA ALA A 123 -14.74 6.26 -9.45
C ALA A 123 -13.33 5.71 -9.17
N LEU A 124 -12.38 6.57 -8.80
CA LEU A 124 -11.03 6.13 -8.40
C LEU A 124 -11.10 5.16 -7.21
N LYS A 125 -11.86 5.50 -6.17
CA LYS A 125 -12.11 4.63 -5.01
C LYS A 125 -12.63 3.27 -5.44
N SER A 126 -13.67 3.25 -6.28
CA SER A 126 -14.29 2.02 -6.79
C SER A 126 -13.29 1.15 -7.56
N VAL A 127 -12.38 1.75 -8.35
CA VAL A 127 -11.36 1.01 -9.08
C VAL A 127 -10.31 0.44 -8.13
N VAL A 128 -9.74 1.26 -7.25
CA VAL A 128 -8.64 0.80 -6.38
C VAL A 128 -9.10 -0.20 -5.34
N GLU A 129 -10.35 -0.14 -4.89
CA GLU A 129 -10.96 -1.09 -3.95
C GLU A 129 -11.56 -2.33 -4.63
N SER A 130 -11.57 -2.39 -5.97
CA SER A 130 -12.00 -3.58 -6.71
C SER A 130 -11.15 -4.81 -6.36
N GLY A 131 -11.74 -6.00 -6.42
CA GLY A 131 -11.03 -7.24 -6.12
C GLY A 131 -9.88 -7.45 -7.10
N SER A 132 -10.11 -7.16 -8.38
CA SER A 132 -9.12 -7.31 -9.44
C SER A 132 -7.88 -6.43 -9.22
N VAL A 133 -8.04 -5.15 -8.87
CA VAL A 133 -6.91 -4.24 -8.59
C VAL A 133 -6.25 -4.56 -7.26
N PHE A 134 -7.04 -4.83 -6.21
CA PHE A 134 -6.51 -5.20 -4.90
C PHE A 134 -5.64 -6.46 -5.00
N ASN A 135 -6.08 -7.49 -5.72
CA ASN A 135 -5.32 -8.74 -5.79
C ASN A 135 -4.09 -8.62 -6.70
N LYS A 136 -4.22 -7.90 -7.83
CA LYS A 136 -3.12 -7.70 -8.77
C LYS A 136 -1.93 -6.97 -8.15
N LEU A 137 -2.21 -5.92 -7.39
CA LEU A 137 -1.18 -5.03 -6.84
C LEU A 137 -0.75 -5.41 -5.43
N TYR A 138 -1.14 -6.57 -4.90
CA TYR A 138 -0.86 -6.88 -3.50
C TYR A 138 0.62 -7.19 -3.26
N ASN A 139 1.18 -8.16 -3.99
CA ASN A 139 2.54 -8.66 -3.72
C ASN A 139 3.60 -7.57 -3.92
N ASP A 140 3.51 -6.82 -5.02
CA ASP A 140 4.48 -5.79 -5.36
C ASP A 140 4.42 -4.61 -4.38
N SER A 141 3.21 -4.19 -4.00
CA SER A 141 3.00 -3.16 -2.98
C SER A 141 3.41 -3.62 -1.58
N PHE A 142 3.24 -4.91 -1.27
CA PHE A 142 3.69 -5.50 -0.02
C PHE A 142 5.22 -5.42 0.10
N VAL A 143 5.96 -5.81 -0.94
CA VAL A 143 7.43 -5.64 -0.96
C VAL A 143 7.81 -4.17 -0.85
N LEU A 144 7.17 -3.29 -1.61
CA LEU A 144 7.47 -1.85 -1.58
C LEU A 144 7.31 -1.28 -0.16
N MET A 145 6.26 -1.70 0.54
CA MET A 145 6.05 -1.29 1.92
C MET A 145 7.10 -1.81 2.90
N GLN A 146 7.76 -2.94 2.62
CA GLN A 146 8.89 -3.37 3.45
C GLN A 146 10.05 -2.38 3.35
N TYR A 147 10.36 -1.90 2.16
CA TYR A 147 11.36 -0.85 1.96
C TYR A 147 10.97 0.45 2.67
N PHE A 148 9.69 0.86 2.58
CA PHE A 148 9.24 2.11 3.18
C PHE A 148 9.17 2.05 4.72
N GLY A 149 8.62 0.96 5.26
CA GLY A 149 8.41 0.80 6.69
C GLY A 149 9.70 0.54 7.45
N TYR A 150 10.58 -0.30 6.92
CA TYR A 150 11.80 -0.71 7.62
C TYR A 150 13.06 0.02 7.17
N LEU A 151 13.25 0.24 5.86
CA LEU A 151 14.48 0.85 5.33
C LEU A 151 14.35 2.35 5.09
N ARG A 152 13.12 2.86 5.06
CA ARG A 152 12.80 4.28 4.84
C ARG A 152 13.44 4.85 3.55
N ARG A 153 13.43 4.05 2.47
CA ARG A 153 14.03 4.39 1.18
C ARG A 153 13.28 3.76 0.01
N ASN A 154 13.52 4.23 -1.21
CA ASN A 154 13.11 3.51 -2.41
C ASN A 154 13.97 2.25 -2.61
N PRO A 155 13.46 1.20 -3.27
CA PRO A 155 14.23 -0.02 -3.48
C PRO A 155 15.52 0.15 -4.30
N ASP A 156 15.53 1.12 -5.21
CA ASP A 156 16.63 1.48 -6.09
C ASP A 156 17.52 2.61 -5.55
N ASP A 157 17.25 3.15 -4.36
CA ASP A 157 18.14 4.14 -3.74
C ASP A 157 19.51 3.48 -3.42
N ALA A 158 20.55 4.30 -3.31
CA ALA A 158 21.87 3.84 -2.86
C ALA A 158 21.75 3.09 -1.51
N PRO A 159 22.51 2.00 -1.30
CA PRO A 159 23.67 1.56 -2.10
C PRO A 159 23.35 0.66 -3.32
N ASP A 160 22.12 0.19 -3.46
CA ASP A 160 21.79 -0.86 -4.44
C ASP A 160 21.81 -0.34 -5.88
N ASN A 161 21.27 0.87 -6.11
CA ASN A 161 21.16 1.50 -7.43
C ASN A 161 20.42 0.62 -8.48
N ASN A 162 19.60 -0.32 -8.02
CA ASN A 162 18.82 -1.25 -8.85
C ASN A 162 17.66 -1.87 -8.05
N PHE A 163 16.80 -2.64 -8.71
CA PHE A 163 15.64 -3.32 -8.08
C PHE A 163 15.89 -4.79 -7.72
N SER A 164 17.13 -5.28 -7.69
CA SER A 164 17.42 -6.72 -7.53
C SER A 164 16.82 -7.32 -6.24
N GLY A 165 16.95 -6.64 -5.11
CA GLY A 165 16.35 -7.09 -3.85
C GLY A 165 14.81 -7.07 -3.89
N TYR A 166 14.23 -6.03 -4.49
CA TYR A 166 12.78 -5.93 -4.69
C TYR A 166 12.26 -7.08 -5.55
N ASP A 167 12.93 -7.35 -6.67
CA ASP A 167 12.58 -8.40 -7.61
C ASP A 167 12.71 -9.79 -7.00
N PHE A 168 13.75 -10.01 -6.18
CA PHE A 168 13.92 -11.25 -5.42
C PHE A 168 12.74 -11.50 -4.47
N TRP A 169 12.35 -10.51 -3.67
CA TRP A 169 11.23 -10.66 -2.73
C TRP A 169 9.88 -10.79 -3.43
N LEU A 170 9.68 -10.03 -4.50
CA LEU A 170 8.48 -10.14 -5.33
C LEU A 170 8.37 -11.53 -5.96
N ALA A 171 9.48 -12.08 -6.48
CA ALA A 171 9.51 -13.45 -7.00
C ALA A 171 9.16 -14.48 -5.91
N LYS A 172 9.65 -14.30 -4.68
CA LYS A 172 9.33 -15.21 -3.55
C LYS A 172 7.85 -15.15 -3.15
N LEU A 173 7.23 -13.97 -3.10
CA LEU A 173 5.78 -13.86 -2.86
C LEU A 173 4.96 -14.48 -3.99
N ASN A 174 5.37 -14.24 -5.24
CA ASN A 174 4.71 -14.82 -6.39
C ASN A 174 4.81 -16.35 -6.39
N SER A 175 5.94 -16.94 -5.99
CA SER A 175 6.12 -18.40 -5.98
C SER A 175 5.25 -19.13 -4.96
N VAL A 176 4.81 -18.43 -3.91
CA VAL A 176 3.92 -19.00 -2.87
C VAL A 176 2.46 -18.58 -3.01
N SER A 177 2.15 -17.72 -4.00
CA SER A 177 0.78 -17.29 -4.29
C SER A 177 -0.04 -18.44 -4.88
N GLN A 178 -1.27 -18.59 -4.42
CA GLN A 178 -2.18 -19.64 -4.90
C GLN A 178 -3.31 -19.03 -5.74
N ALA A 179 -3.78 -19.80 -6.73
CA ALA A 179 -4.90 -19.39 -7.58
C ALA A 179 -6.18 -19.30 -6.74
N GLY A 180 -6.98 -18.25 -6.98
CA GLY A 180 -8.23 -18.02 -6.26
C GLY A 180 -8.07 -17.34 -4.89
N GLU A 181 -6.85 -17.03 -4.46
CA GLU A 181 -6.67 -16.27 -3.21
C GLU A 181 -7.20 -14.83 -3.35
N ASP A 182 -7.83 -14.34 -2.30
CA ASP A 182 -8.29 -12.96 -2.16
C ASP A 182 -7.49 -12.25 -1.07
N MET A 183 -6.64 -11.32 -1.46
CA MET A 183 -5.78 -10.56 -0.53
C MET A 183 -6.57 -9.55 0.30
N ARG A 184 -7.86 -9.36 0.03
CA ARG A 184 -8.77 -8.64 0.93
C ARG A 184 -9.07 -9.46 2.19
N ASP A 185 -8.96 -10.79 2.12
CA ASP A 185 -9.02 -11.67 3.28
C ASP A 185 -7.69 -11.60 4.06
N ASP A 186 -7.77 -11.20 5.33
CA ASP A 186 -6.61 -11.06 6.21
C ASP A 186 -5.91 -12.39 6.48
N THR A 187 -6.66 -13.49 6.55
CA THR A 187 -6.11 -14.83 6.79
C THR A 187 -5.27 -15.29 5.59
N GLN A 188 -5.78 -15.08 4.37
CA GLN A 188 -5.07 -15.48 3.15
C GLN A 188 -3.83 -14.61 2.91
N ALA A 189 -3.97 -13.31 3.10
CA ALA A 189 -2.86 -12.36 3.07
C ALA A 189 -1.76 -12.74 4.09
N GLN A 190 -2.16 -13.15 5.29
CA GLN A 190 -1.25 -13.59 6.34
C GLN A 190 -0.48 -14.83 5.93
N HIS A 191 -1.20 -15.86 5.55
CA HIS A 191 -0.65 -17.14 5.14
C HIS A 191 0.35 -17.01 3.98
N ARG A 192 0.08 -16.14 2.99
CA ARG A 192 1.04 -15.85 1.91
C ARG A 192 2.34 -15.23 2.43
N SER A 193 2.25 -14.26 3.33
CA SER A 193 3.43 -13.60 3.90
C SER A 193 4.28 -14.53 4.77
N GLU A 194 3.64 -15.45 5.48
CA GLU A 194 4.29 -16.48 6.29
C GLU A 194 5.02 -17.49 5.40
N LYS A 195 4.36 -17.99 4.35
CA LYS A 195 4.96 -18.91 3.37
C LYS A 195 6.15 -18.31 2.63
N ALA A 196 6.12 -17.00 2.37
CA ALA A 196 7.25 -16.31 1.75
C ALA A 196 8.42 -16.10 2.73
N GLU A 197 8.26 -16.41 4.02
CA GLU A 197 9.23 -16.13 5.11
C GLU A 197 9.75 -14.69 5.11
N MET A 198 8.98 -13.78 4.52
CA MET A 198 9.46 -12.45 4.15
C MET A 198 9.72 -11.57 5.37
N ILE A 199 8.91 -11.74 6.41
CA ILE A 199 9.02 -10.97 7.64
C ILE A 199 10.30 -11.33 8.40
N ARG A 200 10.66 -12.62 8.43
CA ARG A 200 11.86 -13.12 9.10
C ARG A 200 13.12 -12.64 8.39
N ALA A 201 13.15 -12.78 7.06
CA ALA A 201 14.34 -12.45 6.29
C ALA A 201 14.61 -10.94 6.16
N PHE A 202 13.59 -10.07 6.29
CA PHE A 202 13.81 -8.62 6.29
C PHE A 202 14.46 -8.13 7.60
N ILE A 203 14.04 -8.70 8.74
CA ILE A 203 14.62 -8.42 10.07
C ILE A 203 16.03 -9.03 10.19
N GLU A 204 16.24 -10.22 9.63
CA GLU A 204 17.54 -10.90 9.59
C GLU A 204 18.47 -10.35 8.49
N SER A 205 17.97 -9.49 7.60
CA SER A 205 18.78 -8.90 6.51
C SER A 205 19.99 -8.16 7.08
N THR A 206 21.13 -8.34 6.42
CA THR A 206 22.40 -7.73 6.82
C THR A 206 22.29 -6.19 6.87
N GLU A 207 21.47 -5.58 6.00
CA GLU A 207 21.23 -4.15 5.98
C GLU A 207 20.49 -3.65 7.24
N TYR A 208 19.44 -4.35 7.70
CA TYR A 208 18.74 -3.99 8.94
C TYR A 208 19.67 -4.14 10.15
N ARG A 209 20.42 -5.25 10.22
CA ARG A 209 21.38 -5.50 11.31
C ARG A 209 22.53 -4.49 11.34
N GLN A 210 23.06 -4.09 10.19
CA GLN A 210 24.16 -3.10 10.12
C GLN A 210 23.70 -1.67 10.42
N ARG A 211 22.46 -1.30 10.10
CA ARG A 211 21.95 0.06 10.34
C ARG A 211 21.31 0.26 11.71
N PHE A 212 20.72 -0.79 12.29
CA PHE A 212 19.93 -0.68 13.53
C PHE A 212 20.25 -1.73 14.60
N GLY A 213 21.08 -2.73 14.31
CA GLY A 213 21.43 -3.82 15.24
C GLY A 213 22.81 -3.63 15.87
N GLY A 214 22.99 -2.53 16.63
CA GLY A 214 24.26 -2.09 17.24
C GLY A 214 25.24 -3.22 17.65
N SER A 215 26.54 -2.95 17.45
CA SER A 215 27.67 -3.88 17.59
C SER A 215 27.49 -4.98 18.66
N PRO A 216 27.78 -6.25 18.32
CA PRO A 216 27.37 -7.40 19.12
C PRO A 216 28.15 -7.49 20.43
N SER A 217 27.44 -7.32 21.54
CA SER A 217 27.81 -7.97 22.80
C SER A 217 26.55 -8.52 23.46
N GLY A 218 26.25 -9.77 23.18
CA GLY A 218 25.16 -10.49 23.83
C GLY A 218 24.50 -11.53 22.94
N ASN A 219 25.07 -12.73 22.91
CA ASN A 219 24.37 -13.93 22.47
C ASN A 219 23.09 -14.09 23.28
N GLN A 220 21.93 -13.99 22.64
CA GLN A 220 20.71 -14.68 23.06
C GLN A 220 19.91 -14.98 21.79
N PHE A 221 20.01 -16.23 21.34
CA PHE A 221 19.08 -16.82 20.40
C PHE A 221 17.67 -16.61 20.94
N ALA A 222 16.82 -15.91 20.20
CA ALA A 222 15.42 -15.77 20.57
C ALA A 222 14.75 -17.15 20.44
N GLN A 223 14.37 -17.72 21.58
CA GLN A 223 13.48 -18.87 21.65
C GLN A 223 12.12 -18.48 21.03
N ASP A 224 11.65 -19.37 20.16
CA ASP A 224 10.47 -19.25 19.34
C ASP A 224 9.19 -19.44 20.18
N ASP A 225 8.81 -18.40 20.94
CA ASP A 225 7.56 -18.38 21.73
C ASP A 225 6.81 -17.05 21.57
N GLY A 226 6.50 -16.68 20.32
CA GLY A 226 5.52 -15.61 20.03
C GLY A 226 5.88 -14.19 20.48
N GLN A 227 7.09 -13.95 20.97
CA GLN A 227 7.54 -12.63 21.45
C GLN A 227 7.88 -11.67 20.30
N VAL A 228 8.32 -12.17 19.14
CA VAL A 228 8.59 -11.37 17.93
C VAL A 228 7.34 -10.60 17.50
N ALA A 229 6.15 -11.22 17.60
CA ALA A 229 4.89 -10.59 17.28
C ALA A 229 4.50 -9.46 18.26
N ARG A 230 4.91 -9.51 19.53
CA ARG A 230 4.67 -8.46 20.52
C ARG A 230 5.67 -7.31 20.41
N PHE A 231 6.94 -7.61 20.17
CA PHE A 231 7.99 -6.60 19.93
C PHE A 231 7.70 -5.77 18.68
N LEU A 232 7.24 -6.41 17.60
CA LEU A 232 6.81 -5.74 16.37
C LEU A 232 5.54 -4.88 16.56
N LYS A 233 4.68 -5.16 17.54
CA LYS A 233 3.53 -4.28 17.85
C LYS A 233 3.97 -2.96 18.51
N GLY A 234 5.05 -2.96 19.30
CA GLY A 234 5.52 -1.78 20.04
C GLY A 234 6.26 -0.73 19.18
N ILE A 235 7.21 -1.16 18.35
CA ILE A 235 8.00 -0.27 17.47
C ILE A 235 7.14 0.45 16.44
N VAL A 236 6.01 -0.15 16.08
CA VAL A 236 5.13 0.30 15.01
C VAL A 236 4.16 1.38 15.43
N ARG A 237 3.64 1.30 16.66
CA ARG A 237 2.78 2.34 17.24
C ARG A 237 3.52 3.68 17.21
N PHE A 238 4.82 3.63 17.51
CA PHE A 238 5.74 4.76 17.46
C PHE A 238 6.01 5.28 16.02
N ALA A 239 6.10 4.39 15.03
CA ALA A 239 6.45 4.77 13.66
C ALA A 239 5.31 5.43 12.84
N PHE A 240 4.04 5.13 13.15
CA PHE A 240 2.90 5.55 12.32
C PHE A 240 1.90 6.47 13.01
N PHE A 241 1.88 6.56 14.34
CA PHE A 241 0.92 7.38 15.07
C PHE A 241 1.52 8.37 16.09
N GLY A 242 2.84 8.36 16.31
CA GLY A 242 3.44 9.13 17.41
C GLY A 242 2.98 8.60 18.78
N ASP A 243 3.65 9.03 19.84
CA ASP A 243 3.51 8.44 21.18
C ASP A 243 2.06 8.30 21.66
N ALA A 244 1.75 7.10 22.17
CA ALA A 244 0.87 6.98 23.33
C ALA A 244 1.80 6.98 24.54
N GLY A 245 1.78 8.08 25.30
CA GLY A 245 2.38 8.11 26.64
C GLY A 245 1.85 6.99 27.53
#